data_AF-A0A5N6DIT2-F1
#
_entry.id   AF-A0A5N6DIT2-F1
#
_cell.length_a   1.000
_cell.length_b   1.000
_cell.length_c   1.000
_cell.angle_alpha   90.00
_cell.angle_beta   90.00
_cell.angle_gamma   90.00
#
_symmetry.space_group_name_H-M   'P 1'
#
loop_
_entity.id
_entity.type
_entity.pdbx_description
1 polymer ?
#
loop_
_entity_poly.entity_id
_entity_poly.type
_entity_poly.pdbx_seq_one_letter_code
_entity_poly.pdbx_strand_id
1 'polypeptide(L)'
;MRPDTSIYIIGTQFTGKTTLVNALFNAFHSQRNDIVIHRIPEVARTVLRETGITRDDITNDPWKALELQKLILRAQYEAESKQSGN
;
A
#
# COMPACT_ATOMS: atom_id res chain seq x y z
N MET A 1 11.57 7.73 21.11
CA MET A 1 11.63 6.85 19.93
C MET A 1 11.37 7.72 18.72
N ARG A 2 12.29 7.78 17.73
CA ARG A 2 11.97 8.47 16.47
C ARG A 2 10.93 7.60 15.75
N PRO A 3 9.82 8.17 15.26
CA PRO A 3 8.86 7.40 14.48
C PRO A 3 9.55 6.89 13.21
N ASP A 4 9.22 5.67 12.81
CA ASP A 4 9.65 5.12 11.53
C ASP A 4 9.18 6.06 10.41
N THR A 5 10.08 6.37 9.47
CA THR A 5 9.76 7.29 8.37
C THR A 5 9.02 6.52 7.28
N SER A 6 7.75 6.87 7.06
CA SER A 6 6.93 6.29 6.00
C SER A 6 6.96 7.16 4.74
N ILE A 7 7.18 6.54 3.58
CA ILE A 7 7.19 7.21 2.27
C ILE A 7 6.01 6.69 1.45
N TYR A 8 5.13 7.59 1.03
CA TYR A 8 3.94 7.26 0.23
C TYR A 8 4.15 7.71 -1.23
N ILE A 9 4.06 6.77 -2.17
CA ILE A 9 4.11 7.05 -3.60
C ILE A 9 2.68 7.00 -4.16
N ILE A 10 2.12 8.18 -4.46
CA ILE A 10 0.74 8.34 -4.93
C ILE A 10 0.74 8.84 -6.38
N GLY A 11 -0.16 8.29 -7.20
CA GLY A 11 -0.32 8.71 -8.59
C GLY A 11 -1.34 7.86 -9.34
N THR A 12 -1.73 8.32 -10.53
CA THR A 12 -2.73 7.65 -11.39
C THR A 12 -2.29 6.23 -11.79
N GLN A 13 -3.22 5.41 -12.29
CA GLN A 13 -2.94 4.01 -12.66
C GLN A 13 -1.88 3.92 -13.80
N PHE A 14 -1.12 2.83 -13.84
CA PHE A 14 -0.11 2.54 -14.88
C PHE A 14 1.05 3.54 -15.06
N THR A 15 1.30 4.43 -14.08
CA THR A 15 2.42 5.41 -14.10
C THR A 15 3.76 4.85 -13.58
N GLY A 16 3.95 3.54 -13.55
CA GLY A 16 5.22 2.94 -13.11
C GLY A 16 5.50 3.01 -11.61
N LYS A 17 4.51 3.32 -10.75
CA LYS A 17 4.67 3.36 -9.27
C LYS A 17 5.30 2.08 -8.71
N THR A 18 4.80 0.92 -9.14
CA THR A 18 5.34 -0.39 -8.73
C THR A 18 6.79 -0.55 -9.16
N THR A 19 7.12 -0.11 -10.38
CA THR A 19 8.48 -0.12 -10.91
C THR A 19 9.40 0.77 -10.07
N LEU A 20 8.96 1.98 -9.74
CA LEU A 20 9.72 2.91 -8.92
C LEU A 20 9.96 2.36 -7.51
N VAL A 21 8.93 1.82 -6.85
CA VAL A 21 9.05 1.20 -5.52
C VAL A 21 10.07 0.06 -5.55
N ASN A 22 10.03 -0.79 -6.57
CA ASN A 22 10.97 -1.92 -6.71
C ASN A 22 12.40 -1.44 -6.95
N ALA A 23 12.59 -0.46 -7.84
CA ALA A 23 13.90 0.12 -8.10
C ALA A 23 14.49 0.78 -6.85
N LEU A 24 13.67 1.53 -6.11
CA LEU A 24 14.06 2.20 -4.87
C LEU A 24 14.47 1.17 -3.80
N PHE A 25 13.62 0.16 -3.59
CA PHE A 25 13.89 -0.92 -2.64
C PHE A 25 15.21 -1.63 -2.94
N ASN A 26 15.44 -1.99 -4.21
CA ASN A 26 16.67 -2.64 -4.65
C ASN A 26 17.90 -1.74 -4.49
N ALA A 27 17.78 -0.45 -4.83
CA ALA A 27 18.87 0.51 -4.69
C ALA A 27 19.31 0.64 -3.23
N PHE A 28 18.37 0.81 -2.30
CA PHE A 28 18.67 0.89 -0.87
C PHE A 28 19.28 -0.41 -0.34
N HIS A 29 18.73 -1.58 -0.71
CA HIS A 29 19.32 -2.87 -0.31
C HIS A 29 20.74 -3.05 -0.82
N SER A 30 21.08 -2.50 -2.00
CA SER A 30 22.43 -2.62 -2.57
C SER A 30 23.43 -1.60 -2.02
N GLN A 31 22.97 -0.41 -1.62
CA GLN A 31 23.84 0.73 -1.28
C GLN A 31 23.88 1.06 0.21
N ARG A 32 22.87 0.63 0.99
CA ARG A 32 22.67 1.01 2.39
C ARG A 32 22.20 -0.17 3.23
N ASN A 33 23.15 -1.03 3.61
CA ASN A 33 22.89 -2.16 4.51
C ASN A 33 22.55 -1.74 5.95
N ASP A 34 22.77 -0.47 6.29
CA ASP A 34 22.44 0.14 7.58
C ASP A 34 20.96 0.52 7.71
N ILE A 35 20.21 0.53 6.61
CA ILE A 35 18.78 0.90 6.59
C ILE A 35 17.95 -0.34 6.26
N VAL A 36 17.08 -0.73 7.19
CA VAL A 36 16.04 -1.73 6.91
C VAL A 36 14.84 -1.01 6.29
N ILE A 37 14.51 -1.37 5.06
CA ILE A 37 13.31 -0.86 4.39
C ILE A 37 12.29 -1.98 4.30
N HIS A 38 11.09 -1.72 4.81
CA HIS A 38 9.96 -2.61 4.61
C HIS A 38 9.06 -2.07 3.50
N ARG A 39 8.76 -2.94 2.53
CA ARG A 39 7.89 -2.60 1.41
C ARG A 39 6.47 -3.02 1.73
N ILE A 40 5.53 -2.07 1.71
CA ILE A 40 4.08 -2.34 1.70
C ILE A 40 3.59 -2.15 0.26
N PRO A 41 3.35 -3.23 -0.51
CA PRO A 41 2.89 -3.13 -1.90
C PRO A 41 1.41 -2.75 -1.98
N GLU A 42 0.83 -2.75 -3.19
CA GLU A 42 -0.54 -2.28 -3.53
C GLU A 42 -1.69 -2.89 -2.69
N VAL A 43 -1.85 -2.48 -1.42
CA VAL A 43 -2.86 -3.00 -0.48
C VAL A 43 -4.27 -2.90 -1.06
N ALA A 44 -4.60 -1.77 -1.68
CA ALA A 44 -5.89 -1.56 -2.31
C ALA A 44 -6.22 -2.60 -3.40
N ARG A 45 -5.20 -3.06 -4.14
CA ARG A 45 -5.39 -4.07 -5.18
C ARG A 45 -5.64 -5.44 -4.60
N THR A 46 -4.98 -5.78 -3.50
CA THR A 46 -5.24 -7.03 -2.76
C THR A 46 -6.67 -7.01 -2.21
N VAL A 47 -7.07 -5.93 -1.55
CA VAL A 47 -8.44 -5.78 -1.01
C VAL A 47 -9.50 -5.87 -2.10
N LEU A 48 -9.30 -5.23 -3.25
CA LEU A 48 -10.23 -5.35 -4.39
C LEU A 48 -10.38 -6.80 -4.89
N ARG A 49 -9.29 -7.57 -4.91
CA ARG A 49 -9.31 -8.99 -5.33
C ARG A 49 -10.01 -9.88 -4.32
N GLU A 50 -9.80 -9.65 -3.02
CA GLU A 50 -10.33 -10.47 -1.94
C GLU A 50 -11.83 -10.21 -1.70
N THR A 51 -12.27 -8.97 -1.84
CA THR A 51 -13.66 -8.56 -1.60
C THR A 51 -14.56 -8.77 -2.81
N GLY A 52 -14.00 -8.88 -4.01
CA GLY A 52 -14.76 -8.96 -5.26
C GLY A 52 -15.49 -7.67 -5.64
N ILE A 53 -15.23 -6.55 -4.94
CA ILE A 53 -15.83 -5.24 -5.22
C ILE A 53 -15.35 -4.77 -6.61
N THR A 54 -16.31 -4.51 -7.49
CA THR A 54 -16.03 -4.11 -8.88
C THR A 54 -16.01 -2.60 -9.06
N ARG A 55 -15.58 -2.12 -10.23
CA ARG A 55 -15.67 -0.68 -10.58
C ARG A 55 -17.12 -0.20 -10.60
N ASP A 56 -18.04 -1.04 -11.06
CA ASP A 56 -19.46 -0.69 -11.16
C ASP A 56 -20.06 -0.53 -9.77
N ASP A 57 -19.68 -1.39 -8.82
CA ASP A 57 -20.06 -1.25 -7.41
C ASP A 57 -19.61 0.10 -6.83
N ILE A 58 -18.35 0.49 -7.09
CA ILE A 58 -17.79 1.74 -6.58
C ILE A 58 -18.47 2.97 -7.19
N THR A 59 -18.85 2.89 -8.46
CA THR A 59 -19.41 4.01 -9.21
C THR A 59 -20.88 4.24 -8.89
N ASN A 60 -21.63 3.15 -8.71
CA ASN A 60 -23.09 3.20 -8.60
C ASN A 60 -23.60 3.04 -7.16
N ASP A 61 -22.77 2.56 -6.23
CA ASP A 61 -23.14 2.35 -4.83
C ASP A 61 -22.15 3.07 -3.88
N PRO A 62 -22.52 4.28 -3.39
CA PRO A 62 -21.70 5.04 -2.45
C PRO A 62 -21.38 4.29 -1.15
N TRP A 63 -22.24 3.36 -0.72
CA TRP A 63 -22.00 2.59 0.50
C TRP A 63 -20.91 1.55 0.28
N LYS A 64 -20.93 0.84 -0.87
CA LYS A 64 -19.83 -0.07 -1.24
C LYS A 64 -18.51 0.67 -1.44
N ALA A 65 -18.53 1.87 -2.01
CA ALA A 65 -17.33 2.71 -2.12
C ALA A 65 -16.75 3.06 -0.73
N LEU A 66 -17.59 3.43 0.22
CA LEU A 66 -17.18 3.71 1.60
C LEU A 66 -16.65 2.45 2.31
N GLU A 67 -17.32 1.32 2.13
CA GLU A 67 -16.90 0.03 2.69
C GLU A 67 -15.51 -0.35 2.16
N LEU A 68 -15.29 -0.24 0.85
CA LEU A 68 -13.99 -0.47 0.24
C LEU A 68 -12.91 0.43 0.85
N GLN A 69 -13.18 1.73 1.03
CA GLN A 69 -12.23 2.65 1.65
C GLN A 69 -11.86 2.23 3.08
N LYS A 70 -12.84 1.79 3.88
CA LYS A 70 -12.59 1.29 5.24
C LYS A 70 -11.74 0.02 5.24
N LEU A 71 -12.02 -0.91 4.32
CA LEU A 71 -11.25 -2.15 4.17
C LEU A 71 -9.81 -1.88 3.75
N ILE A 72 -9.60 -0.97 2.80
CA ILE A 72 -8.25 -0.54 2.38
C ILE A 72 -7.49 0.08 3.56
N LEU A 73 -8.12 1.00 4.29
CA LEU A 73 -7.49 1.66 5.44
C LEU A 73 -7.11 0.65 6.53
N ARG A 74 -8.00 -0.29 6.84
CA ARG A 74 -7.73 -1.36 7.81
C ARG A 74 -6.58 -2.25 7.36
N ALA A 75 -6.59 -2.71 6.11
CA ALA A 75 -5.53 -3.56 5.58
C ALA A 75 -4.18 -2.84 5.55
N GLN A 76 -4.17 -1.54 5.28
CA GLN A 76 -2.96 -0.71 5.34
C GLN A 76 -2.42 -0.63 6.76
N TYR A 77 -3.28 -0.31 7.73
CA TYR A 77 -2.91 -0.26 9.15
C TYR A 77 -2.34 -1.61 9.66
N GLU A 78 -2.97 -2.73 9.27
CA GLU A 78 -2.49 -4.06 9.63
C GLU A 78 -1.12 -4.37 8.99
N ALA A 79 -0.88 -3.93 7.74
CA ALA A 79 0.40 -4.11 7.07
C ALA A 79 1.52 -3.28 7.73
N GLU A 80 1.24 -2.04 8.12
CA GLU A 80 2.16 -1.17 8.84
C GLU A 80 2.48 -1.72 10.23
N SER A 81 1.45 -2.16 10.97
CA SER A 81 1.60 -2.70 12.32
C SER A 81 2.47 -3.96 12.36
N LYS A 82 2.33 -4.85 11.36
CA LYS A 82 3.18 -6.05 11.23
C LYS A 82 4.65 -5.72 10.98
N GLN A 83 4.95 -4.55 10.41
CA GLN A 83 6.31 -4.14 10.08
C GLN A 83 6.97 -3.33 11.21
N SER A 84 6.19 -2.58 11.99
CA SER A 84 6.70 -1.79 13.12
C SER A 84 7.02 -2.59 14.39
N GLY A 85 6.83 -3.91 14.42
CA GLY A 85 7.26 -4.75 15.53
C GLY A 85 6.70 -4.33 16.89
N ASN A 86 5.39 -4.45 17.05
CA ASN A 86 4.75 -4.65 18.37
C ASN A 86 4.28 -6.10 18.48
#